data_AF-A0A661LMH2-F1
#
_entry.id   AF-A0A661LMH2-F1
#
_cell.length_a   1.000
_cell.length_b   1.000
_cell.length_c   1.000
_cell.angle_alpha   90.00
_cell.angle_beta   90.00
_cell.angle_gamma   90.00
#
_symmetry.space_group_name_H-M   'P 1'
#
loop_
_entity.id
_entity.type
_entity.pdbx_description
1 polymer ?
#
loop_
_entity_poly.entity_id
_entity_poly.type
_entity_poly.pdbx_seq_one_letter_code
_entity_poly.pdbx_strand_id
1 'polypeptide(L)' 'MGKLTLSVKDETIKAAKEWAEAHGLSVSHVVSTFFILLTKSKQTSNEMPPILRKLAGILEKEGVLKQNYYGHIKNKYL' A
#
# COMPACT_ATOMS: atom_id res chain seq x y z
N MET A 1 -18.06 -17.31 -13.92
CA MET A 1 -16.65 -17.34 -13.49
C MET A 1 -15.77 -17.05 -14.68
N GLY A 2 -14.78 -16.17 -14.55
CA GLY A 2 -13.81 -15.89 -15.62
C GLY A 2 -12.60 -16.81 -15.50
N LYS A 3 -12.08 -17.31 -16.63
CA LYS A 3 -10.82 -18.07 -16.68
C LYS A 3 -9.72 -17.14 -17.19
N LEU A 4 -8.66 -16.99 -16.41
CA LEU A 4 -7.45 -16.25 -16.78
C LEU A 4 -6.34 -17.25 -17.12
N THR A 5 -5.72 -17.08 -18.29
CA THR A 5 -4.53 -17.84 -18.68
C THR A 5 -3.33 -16.89 -18.67
N LEU A 6 -2.28 -17.26 -17.94
CA LEU A 6 -1.04 -16.47 -17.81
C LEU A 6 0.10 -17.23 -18.50
N SER A 7 0.77 -16.58 -19.44
CA SER A 7 2.02 -17.09 -20.01
C SER A 7 3.17 -16.73 -19.06
N VAL A 8 3.75 -17.73 -18.42
CA VAL A 8 4.88 -17.60 -17.49
C VAL A 8 5.89 -18.70 -17.77
N LYS A 9 7.13 -18.53 -17.30
CA LYS A 9 8.16 -19.56 -17.41
C LYS A 9 7.82 -20.78 -16.53
N ASP A 10 8.26 -21.96 -16.94
CA ASP A 10 8.03 -23.21 -16.20
C ASP A 10 8.58 -23.18 -14.77
N GLU A 11 9.76 -22.57 -14.60
CA GLU A 11 10.37 -22.37 -13.27
C GLU A 11 9.47 -21.55 -12.33
N THR A 12 8.78 -20.55 -12.87
CA THR A 12 7.92 -19.65 -12.09
C THR A 12 6.63 -20.36 -11.66
N ILE A 13 6.00 -21.13 -12.54
CA ILE A 13 4.78 -21.88 -12.18
C ILE A 13 5.09 -22.99 -11.18
N LYS A 14 6.28 -23.61 -11.25
CA LYS A 14 6.71 -24.62 -10.30
C LYS A 14 6.87 -24.03 -8.89
N ALA A 15 7.64 -22.94 -8.76
CA ALA A 15 7.82 -22.26 -7.49
C ALA A 15 6.49 -21.75 -6.90
N ALA A 16 5.59 -21.24 -7.74
CA ALA A 16 4.27 -20.78 -7.28
C ALA A 16 3.41 -21.94 -6.74
N LYS A 17 3.44 -23.11 -7.37
CA LYS A 17 2.71 -24.30 -6.90
C LYS A 17 3.27 -24.80 -5.58
N GLU A 18 4.59 -24.94 -5.47
CA GLU A 18 5.26 -25.40 -4.23
C GLU A 18 4.93 -24.47 -3.05
N TRP A 19 5.00 -23.15 -3.28
CA TRP A 19 4.64 -22.18 -2.25
C TRP A 19 3.16 -22.27 -1.86
N ALA A 20 2.25 -22.38 -2.84
CA ALA A 20 0.82 -22.46 -2.57
C ALA A 20 0.46 -23.74 -1.80
N GLU A 21 1.03 -24.88 -2.17
CA GLU A 21 0.85 -26.16 -1.49
C GLU A 21 1.35 -26.12 -0.05
N ALA A 22 2.53 -25.55 0.19
CA ALA A 22 3.08 -25.37 1.54
C ALA A 22 2.18 -24.51 2.45
N HIS A 23 1.32 -23.66 1.89
CA HIS A 23 0.38 -22.80 2.61
C HIS A 23 -1.07 -23.31 2.54
N GLY A 24 -1.33 -24.48 1.94
CA GLY A 24 -2.68 -25.03 1.78
C GLY A 24 -3.59 -24.22 0.84
N LEU A 25 -3.01 -23.49 -0.12
CA LEU A 25 -3.70 -22.62 -1.06
C LEU A 25 -3.55 -23.12 -2.50
N SER A 26 -4.44 -22.66 -3.39
CA SER A 26 -4.26 -22.84 -4.83
C SER A 26 -3.54 -21.64 -5.45
N VAL A 27 -2.80 -21.87 -6.56
CA VAL A 27 -2.18 -20.77 -7.32
C VAL A 27 -3.22 -19.75 -7.78
N SER A 28 -4.43 -20.19 -8.17
CA SER A 28 -5.52 -19.28 -8.53
C SER A 28 -5.92 -18.38 -7.36
N HIS A 29 -5.99 -18.92 -6.13
CA HIS A 29 -6.31 -18.13 -4.94
C HIS A 29 -5.24 -17.08 -4.66
N VAL A 30 -3.95 -17.44 -4.76
CA VAL A 30 -2.83 -16.52 -4.56
C VAL A 30 -2.89 -15.37 -5.56
N VAL A 31 -3.08 -15.68 -6.85
CA VAL A 31 -3.14 -14.68 -7.92
C VAL A 31 -4.38 -13.79 -7.79
N SER A 32 -5.54 -14.35 -7.44
CA SER A 32 -6.75 -13.57 -7.18
C SER A 32 -6.54 -12.58 -6.04
N THR A 33 -5.96 -13.03 -4.93
CA THR A 33 -5.65 -12.18 -3.77
C THR A 33 -4.66 -11.08 -4.13
N PHE A 34 -3.65 -11.41 -4.92
CA PHE A 34 -2.68 -10.42 -5.42
C PHE A 34 -3.37 -9.33 -6.26
N PHE A 35 -4.26 -9.69 -7.19
CA PHE A 35 -5.00 -8.69 -7.98
C PHE A 35 -5.92 -7.83 -7.12
N ILE A 36 -6.56 -8.40 -6.09
CA ILE A 36 -7.37 -7.63 -5.14
C ILE A 36 -6.49 -6.62 -4.39
N LEU A 37 -5.30 -7.02 -3.93
CA LEU A 37 -4.37 -6.11 -3.24
C LEU A 37 -3.91 -4.96 -4.14
N LEU A 38 -3.59 -5.25 -5.41
CA LEU A 38 -3.19 -4.24 -6.39
C LEU A 38 -4.30 -3.21 -6.66
N THR A 39 -5.56 -3.64 -6.71
CA THR A 39 -6.69 -2.73 -6.95
C THR A 39 -7.11 -1.97 -5.69
N LYS A 40 -6.92 -2.56 -4.50
CA LYS A 40 -7.26 -1.92 -3.22
C LYS A 40 -6.40 -0.69 -2.91
N SER A 41 -5.14 -0.69 -3.35
CA SER A 41 -4.23 0.48 -3.25
C SER A 41 -4.78 1.72 -3.99
N LYS A 42 -5.46 1.54 -5.12
CA LYS A 42 -6.11 2.66 -5.85
C LYS A 42 -7.37 3.18 -5.16
N GLN A 43 -7.90 2.44 -4.20
CA GLN A 43 -9.17 2.73 -3.52
C GLN A 43 -8.97 3.26 -2.10
N THR A 44 -7.75 3.66 -1.73
CA THR A 44 -7.58 4.64 -0.66
C THR A 44 -8.17 5.93 -1.19
N SER A 45 -9.46 6.16 -0.92
CA SER A 45 -10.04 7.48 -1.01
C SER A 45 -9.05 8.41 -0.32
N ASN A 46 -8.65 9.46 -1.02
CA ASN A 46 -7.79 10.54 -0.49
C ASN A 46 -8.52 11.35 0.61
N GLU A 47 -9.49 10.72 1.27
CA GLU A 47 -10.22 11.25 2.41
C GLU A 47 -9.26 11.24 3.59
N MET A 48 -8.70 12.42 3.79
CA MET A 48 -7.88 12.75 4.93
C MET A 48 -8.63 12.30 6.20
N PRO A 49 -8.05 11.41 7.01
CA PRO A 49 -8.63 10.95 8.26
C PRO A 49 -9.18 12.13 9.07
N PRO A 50 -10.36 12.03 9.71
CA PRO A 50 -11.03 13.16 10.36
C PRO A 50 -10.13 13.94 11.34
N ILE A 51 -9.20 13.24 11.99
CA ILE A 51 -8.20 13.82 12.88
C ILE A 51 -7.17 14.68 12.14
N LEU A 52 -6.75 14.25 10.95
CA LEU A 52 -5.85 14.99 10.06
C LEU A 52 -6.57 16.17 9.40
N ARG A 53 -7.89 16.07 9.15
CA ARG A 53 -8.71 17.20 8.70
C ARG A 53 -8.81 18.32 9.74
N LYS A 54 -8.97 17.96 11.02
CA LYS A 54 -8.91 18.93 12.13
C LYS A 54 -7.53 19.56 12.25
N LEU A 55 -6.47 18.76 12.12
CA LEU A 55 -5.09 19.25 12.16
C LEU A 55 -4.81 20.25 11.02
N ALA A 56 -5.18 19.91 9.79
CA ALA A 56 -4.97 20.79 8.63
C ALA A 56 -5.74 22.12 8.76
N GLY A 57 -6.97 22.10 9.28
CA GLY A 57 -7.76 23.32 9.52
C GLY A 57 -7.19 24.26 10.58
N ILE A 58 -6.26 23.79 11.43
CA ILE A 58 -5.52 24.62 12.40
C ILE A 58 -4.24 25.20 11.76
N LEU A 59 -3.75 24.57 10.68
CA LEU A 59 -2.45 24.83 10.07
C LEU A 59 -2.52 25.76 8.84
N GLU A 60 -3.56 26.59 8.68
CA GLU A 60 -3.86 27.44 7.50
C GLU A 60 -2.78 28.45 7.05
N LYS A 61 -1.58 28.46 7.63
CA LYS A 61 -0.43 29.26 7.13
C LYS A 61 0.73 28.34 6.74
N GLU A 62 0.54 27.65 5.61
CA GLU A 62 1.45 26.63 5.05
C GLU A 62 2.93 27.06 4.97
N GLY A 63 3.22 28.35 4.79
CA GLY A 63 4.60 28.84 4.65
C GLY A 63 5.41 28.93 5.94
N VAL A 64 4.77 29.24 7.08
CA VAL A 64 5.47 29.55 8.34
C VAL A 64 5.74 28.28 9.17
N LEU A 65 4.85 27.29 9.09
CA LEU A 65 4.89 26.08 9.90
C LEU A 65 6.02 25.13 9.51
N LYS A 66 6.33 25.03 8.21
CA LYS A 66 7.37 24.12 7.72
C LYS A 66 8.76 24.52 8.21
N GLN A 67 9.07 25.82 8.19
CA GLN A 67 10.34 26.33 8.70
C GLN A 67 10.46 26.17 10.21
N ASN A 68 9.38 26.46 10.96
CA ASN A 68 9.34 26.25 12.41
C ASN A 68 9.51 24.79 12.80
N TYR A 69 8.92 23.86 12.04
CA TYR A 69 9.09 22.42 12.27
C TYR A 69 10.53 21.98 12.04
N TYR A 70 11.17 22.38 10.93
CA TYR A 70 12.58 22.07 10.69
C TYR A 70 13.49 22.69 11.75
N GLY A 71 13.21 23.92 12.20
CA GLY A 71 13.92 24.56 13.31
C GLY A 71 13.79 23.79 14.62
N HIS A 72 12.58 23.32 14.95
CA HIS A 72 12.35 22.51 16.14
C HIS A 72 13.11 21.18 16.10
N ILE A 73 13.07 20.47 14.97
CA ILE A 73 13.81 19.21 14.80
C ILE A 73 15.31 19.45 14.92
N LYS A 74 15.82 20.53 14.33
CA LYS A 74 17.24 20.89 14.43
C LYS A 74 17.64 21.12 15.89
N ASN A 75 16.92 21.94 16.65
CA ASN A 75 17.25 22.20 18.06
C ASN A 75 17.09 20.98 18.99
N LYS A 76 16.26 20.00 18.62
CA LYS A 76 15.98 18.83 19.47
C LYS A 76 17.02 17.73 19.31
N TYR A 77 17.64 17.63 18.14
CA TYR A 77 18.51 16.51 17.76
C TYR A 77 19.91 16.93 17.30
N LEU A 78 20.17 18.23 17.11
CA LEU A 78 21.44 18.82 16.68
C LEU A 78 21.87 19.91 17.67
#